data_AF-A0A1R3GH67-F1
#
_entry.id   AF-A0A1R3GH67-F1
#
_cell.length_a   1.000
_cell.length_b   1.000
_cell.length_c   1.000
_cell.angle_alpha   90.00
_cell.angle_beta   90.00
_cell.angle_gamma   90.00
#
_symmetry.space_group_name_H-M   'P 1'
#
loop_
_entity.id
_entity.type
_entity.pdbx_description
1 polymer ?
#
loop_
_entity_poly.entity_id
_entity_poly.type
_entity_poly.pdbx_seq_one_letter_code
_entity_poly.pdbx_strand_id
1 'polypeptide(L)'
;MAQTHPWLMAPWQCFSRCVKEGGVAFKKAHGSEIWDFASEKPEFNGLFNNAMACTAKIASSAIVMGCKEGLSRIGSLVDIGGGTGGLISEIVKANPHIKGINFDLPHVVSTAPEYPGVCHIGDDMFHGIPNGDAIIIKVL
;
A
#
# COMPACT_ATOMS: atom_id res chain seq x y z
N MET A 1 -13.40 2.54 13.55
CA MET A 1 -12.14 1.91 13.11
C MET A 1 -12.39 1.27 11.76
N ALA A 2 -11.39 1.16 10.87
CA ALA A 2 -11.59 0.62 9.52
C ALA A 2 -12.29 -0.75 9.52
N GLN A 3 -11.86 -1.67 10.40
CA GLN A 3 -12.40 -3.04 10.49
C GLN A 3 -13.90 -3.14 10.77
N THR A 4 -14.50 -2.12 11.40
CA THR A 4 -15.94 -2.08 11.72
C THR A 4 -16.70 -1.05 10.90
N HIS A 5 -16.03 -0.38 9.96
CA HIS A 5 -16.66 0.67 9.16
C HIS A 5 -17.67 0.06 8.18
N PRO A 6 -18.87 0.67 7.98
CA PRO A 6 -19.89 0.15 7.08
C PRO A 6 -19.38 -0.19 5.67
N TRP A 7 -18.49 0.63 5.10
CA TRP A 7 -17.86 0.35 3.80
C TRP A 7 -17.09 -0.98 3.75
N LEU A 8 -16.43 -1.37 4.84
CA LEU A 8 -15.69 -2.63 4.92
C LEU A 8 -16.55 -3.79 5.48
N MET A 9 -17.68 -3.48 6.12
CA MET A 9 -18.63 -4.48 6.62
C MET A 9 -19.66 -4.94 5.57
N ALA A 10 -20.11 -4.05 4.68
CA ALA A 10 -21.09 -4.37 3.65
C ALA A 10 -20.68 -5.53 2.70
N PRO A 11 -19.40 -5.69 2.29
CA PRO A 11 -18.97 -6.82 1.49
C PRO A 11 -19.25 -8.19 2.15
N TRP A 12 -19.16 -8.30 3.48
CA TRP A 12 -19.44 -9.56 4.18
C TRP A 12 -20.89 -10.01 4.03
N GLN A 13 -21.84 -9.08 3.91
CA GLN A 13 -23.24 -9.39 3.62
C GLN A 13 -23.43 -9.97 2.21
N CYS A 14 -22.46 -9.77 1.32
CA CYS A 14 -22.46 -10.30 -0.04
C CYS A 14 -21.71 -11.64 -0.17
N PHE A 15 -21.06 -12.13 0.90
CA PHE A 15 -20.19 -13.30 0.85
C PHE A 15 -20.91 -14.56 0.35
N SER A 16 -22.10 -14.86 0.89
CA SER A 16 -22.91 -16.02 0.45
C SER A 16 -23.25 -15.97 -1.04
N ARG A 17 -23.54 -14.77 -1.58
CA ARG A 17 -23.79 -14.58 -3.01
C ARG A 17 -22.52 -14.78 -3.84
N CYS A 18 -21.36 -14.33 -3.37
CA CYS A 18 -20.09 -14.56 -4.06
C CYS A 18 -19.76 -16.04 -4.17
N VAL A 19 -20.03 -16.84 -3.14
CA VAL A 19 -19.84 -18.30 -3.17
C VAL A 19 -20.76 -18.96 -4.21
N LYS A 20 -22.00 -18.50 -4.32
CA LYS A 20 -23.00 -19.10 -5.23
C LYS A 20 -22.85 -18.66 -6.69
N GLU A 21 -22.54 -17.39 -6.91
CA GLU A 21 -22.63 -16.74 -8.22
C GLU A 21 -21.26 -16.32 -8.77
N GLY A 22 -20.20 -16.42 -7.97
CA GLY A 22 -18.90 -15.81 -8.27
C GLY A 22 -18.88 -14.29 -8.13
N GLY A 23 -17.70 -13.70 -8.38
CA GLY A 23 -17.46 -12.26 -8.33
C GLY A 23 -16.89 -11.76 -6.99
N VAL A 24 -16.61 -10.46 -6.93
CA VAL A 24 -15.96 -9.80 -5.80
C VAL A 24 -17.00 -9.20 -4.86
N ALA A 25 -16.91 -9.51 -3.57
CA ALA A 25 -17.86 -9.06 -2.56
C ALA A 25 -17.97 -7.54 -2.44
N PHE A 26 -16.86 -6.83 -2.55
CA PHE A 26 -16.83 -5.37 -2.52
C PHE A 26 -17.62 -4.77 -3.69
N LYS A 27 -17.38 -5.27 -4.91
CA LYS A 27 -18.13 -4.88 -6.11
C LYS A 27 -19.62 -5.16 -5.98
N LYS A 28 -20.02 -6.31 -5.43
CA LYS A 28 -21.44 -6.62 -5.21
C LYS A 28 -22.10 -5.72 -4.17
N ALA A 29 -21.34 -5.19 -3.20
CA ALA A 29 -21.85 -4.30 -2.16
C ALA A 29 -21.94 -2.84 -2.61
N HIS A 30 -20.95 -2.38 -3.37
CA HIS A 30 -20.76 -0.94 -3.66
C HIS A 30 -20.89 -0.59 -5.15
N GLY A 31 -21.00 -1.58 -6.04
CA GLY A 31 -21.14 -1.39 -7.48
C GLY A 31 -19.83 -1.12 -8.22
N SER A 32 -18.71 -0.93 -7.53
CA SER A 32 -17.40 -0.59 -8.09
C SER A 32 -16.28 -1.46 -7.50
N GLU A 33 -15.14 -1.55 -8.19
CA GLU A 33 -13.95 -2.15 -7.60
C GLU A 33 -13.43 -1.28 -6.45
N ILE A 34 -12.68 -1.88 -5.52
CA ILE A 34 -12.24 -1.20 -4.29
C ILE A 34 -11.33 -0.01 -4.57
N TRP A 35 -10.45 -0.11 -5.57
CA TRP A 35 -9.49 0.95 -5.92
C TRP A 35 -10.18 2.10 -6.66
N ASP A 36 -11.12 1.80 -7.55
CA ASP A 36 -11.97 2.81 -8.18
C ASP A 36 -12.78 3.57 -7.12
N PHE A 37 -13.38 2.83 -6.18
CA PHE A 37 -14.12 3.41 -5.05
C PHE A 37 -13.23 4.33 -4.19
N ALA A 38 -11.99 3.93 -3.92
CA ALA A 38 -11.03 4.76 -3.20
C ALA A 38 -10.67 6.02 -3.97
N SER A 39 -10.48 5.94 -5.28
CA SER A 39 -10.19 7.10 -6.12
C SER A 39 -11.33 8.12 -6.14
N GLU A 40 -12.59 7.65 -6.08
CA GLU A 40 -13.79 8.50 -6.11
C GLU A 40 -14.22 9.01 -4.72
N LYS A 41 -13.83 8.32 -3.64
CA LYS A 41 -14.26 8.60 -2.27
C LYS A 41 -13.05 8.93 -1.38
N PRO A 42 -12.65 10.21 -1.27
CA PRO A 42 -11.51 10.63 -0.45
C PRO A 42 -11.59 10.18 1.01
N GLU A 43 -12.80 10.12 1.58
CA GLU A 43 -13.06 9.63 2.93
C GLU A 43 -12.71 8.14 3.10
N PHE A 44 -13.06 7.32 2.09
CA PHE A 44 -12.69 5.90 2.08
C PHE A 44 -11.20 5.72 1.85
N ASN A 45 -10.61 6.48 0.90
CA ASN A 45 -9.17 6.47 0.65
C ASN A 45 -8.38 6.79 1.93
N GLY A 46 -8.75 7.85 2.64
CA GLY A 46 -8.14 8.23 3.90
C GLY A 46 -8.30 7.16 4.99
N LEU A 47 -9.50 6.60 5.13
CA LEU A 47 -9.75 5.50 6.07
C LEU A 47 -8.87 4.28 5.77
N PHE A 48 -8.78 3.90 4.50
CA PHE A 48 -8.01 2.75 4.04
C PHE A 48 -6.51 2.98 4.27
N ASN A 49 -5.96 4.09 3.76
CA ASN A 49 -4.53 4.43 3.89
C ASN A 49 -4.08 4.50 5.35
N ASN A 50 -4.88 5.10 6.22
CA ASN A 50 -4.60 5.15 7.66
C ASN A 50 -4.54 3.75 8.28
N ALA A 51 -5.44 2.85 7.88
CA ALA A 51 -5.43 1.47 8.36
C ALA A 51 -4.17 0.72 7.90
N MET A 52 -3.75 0.90 6.64
CA MET A 52 -2.56 0.24 6.08
C MET A 52 -1.26 0.73 6.74
N ALA A 53 -1.17 2.03 7.05
CA ALA A 53 -0.02 2.66 7.70
C ALA A 53 0.27 2.07 9.10
N CYS A 54 -0.76 1.70 9.86
CA CYS A 54 -0.58 1.05 11.16
C CYS A 54 0.19 -0.28 11.04
N THR A 55 -0.17 -1.12 10.07
CA THR A 55 0.51 -2.41 9.88
C THR A 55 1.92 -2.25 9.33
N ALA A 56 2.17 -1.21 8.51
CA ALA A 56 3.50 -0.93 7.98
C ALA A 56 4.54 -0.69 9.10
N LYS A 57 4.16 0.02 10.18
CA LYS A 57 5.05 0.26 11.33
C LYS A 57 5.46 -1.01 12.07
N ILE A 58 4.58 -2.00 12.14
CA ILE A 58 4.88 -3.29 12.80
C ILE A 58 5.82 -4.11 11.91
N ALA A 59 5.52 -4.16 10.60
CA ALA A 59 6.31 -4.92 9.64
C ALA A 59 7.70 -4.34 9.42
N SER A 60 7.86 -3.01 9.43
CA SER A 60 9.14 -2.35 9.11
C SER A 60 10.27 -2.76 10.05
N SER A 61 10.00 -2.86 11.36
CA SER A 61 10.99 -3.30 12.35
C SER A 61 11.49 -4.73 12.06
N ALA A 62 10.56 -5.65 11.77
CA ALA A 62 10.89 -7.03 11.44
C ALA A 62 11.73 -7.12 10.15
N ILE A 63 11.39 -6.33 9.13
CA ILE A 63 12.10 -6.29 7.85
C ILE A 63 13.51 -5.71 8.03
N VAL A 64 13.65 -4.58 8.72
CA VAL A 64 14.96 -3.93 8.94
C VAL A 64 15.90 -4.86 9.71
N MET A 65 15.40 -5.57 10.72
CA MET A 65 16.22 -6.53 11.48
C MET A 65 16.50 -7.81 10.68
N GLY A 66 15.47 -8.40 10.07
CA GLY A 66 15.56 -9.70 9.41
C GLY A 66 16.29 -9.68 8.07
N CYS A 67 16.28 -8.53 7.38
CA CYS A 67 16.86 -8.38 6.04
C CYS A 67 18.11 -7.49 6.01
N LYS A 68 18.75 -7.25 7.16
CA LYS A 68 19.90 -6.32 7.29
C LYS A 68 21.00 -6.53 6.25
N GLU A 69 21.39 -7.79 5.99
CA GLU A 69 22.43 -8.09 5.00
C GLU A 69 21.99 -7.89 3.55
N GLY A 70 20.69 -8.05 3.26
CA GLY A 70 20.15 -7.76 1.94
C GLY A 70 20.10 -6.26 1.69
N LEU A 71 19.61 -5.51 2.70
CA LEU A 71 19.50 -4.05 2.65
C LEU A 71 20.88 -3.36 2.59
N SER A 72 21.93 -3.94 3.19
CA SER A 72 23.28 -3.37 3.11
C SER A 72 23.94 -3.49 1.73
N ARG A 73 23.39 -4.31 0.83
CA ARG A 73 23.97 -4.58 -0.50
C ARG A 73 23.31 -3.81 -1.64
N ILE A 74 22.23 -3.10 -1.36
CA ILE A 74 21.46 -2.34 -2.37
C ILE A 74 21.64 -0.84 -2.18
N GLY A 75 21.58 -0.09 -3.28
CA GLY A 75 21.59 1.38 -3.28
C GLY A 75 20.20 1.99 -3.51
N SER A 76 19.23 1.19 -3.98
CA SER A 76 17.87 1.63 -4.27
C SER A 76 16.84 0.53 -3.98
N LEU A 77 15.66 0.94 -3.50
CA LEU A 77 14.56 0.04 -3.16
C LEU A 77 13.23 0.63 -3.62
N VAL A 78 12.45 -0.15 -4.36
CA VAL A 78 11.11 0.21 -4.83
C VAL A 78 10.06 -0.52 -3.98
N ASP A 79 9.17 0.23 -3.34
CA ASP A 79 8.01 -0.29 -2.61
C ASP A 79 6.76 -0.18 -3.51
N ILE A 80 6.32 -1.30 -4.08
CA ILE A 80 5.19 -1.36 -5.01
C ILE A 80 3.91 -1.61 -4.22
N GLY A 81 2.91 -0.74 -4.40
CA GLY A 81 1.74 -0.72 -3.53
C GLY A 81 2.10 -0.23 -2.13
N GLY A 82 3.09 0.67 -2.04
CA GLY A 82 3.64 1.17 -0.76
C GLY A 82 2.69 2.09 0.01
N GLY A 83 1.52 2.40 -0.55
CA GLY A 83 0.52 3.29 0.00
C GLY A 83 1.08 4.70 0.13
N THR A 84 0.92 5.26 1.33
CA THR A 84 1.48 6.58 1.66
C THR A 84 2.99 6.54 1.96
N GLY A 85 3.69 5.43 1.74
CA GLY A 85 5.15 5.32 1.87
C GLY A 85 5.69 5.07 3.28
N GLY A 86 4.83 4.69 4.24
CA GLY A 86 5.25 4.52 5.63
C GLY A 86 6.22 3.34 5.87
N LEU A 87 6.21 2.31 5.02
CA LEU A 87 7.16 1.20 5.13
C LEU A 87 8.54 1.61 4.61
N ILE A 88 8.61 2.06 3.36
CA ILE A 88 9.86 2.48 2.72
C ILE A 88 10.55 3.62 3.49
N SER A 89 9.79 4.54 4.10
CA SER A 89 10.36 5.61 4.91
C SER A 89 11.15 5.09 6.12
N GLU A 90 10.63 4.07 6.81
CA GLU A 90 11.32 3.46 7.96
C GLU A 90 12.55 2.66 7.51
N ILE A 91 12.48 1.99 6.35
CA ILE A 91 13.63 1.27 5.79
C ILE A 91 14.75 2.25 5.43
N VAL A 92 14.44 3.34 4.73
CA VAL A 92 15.41 4.39 4.35
C VAL A 92 15.98 5.09 5.58
N LYS A 93 15.15 5.39 6.58
CA LYS A 93 15.61 5.98 7.84
C LYS A 93 16.62 5.08 8.57
N ALA A 94 16.44 3.77 8.53
CA ALA A 94 17.38 2.81 9.10
C ALA A 94 18.61 2.55 8.20
N ASN A 95 18.50 2.82 6.91
CA ASN A 95 19.53 2.56 5.89
C ASN A 95 19.71 3.79 4.98
N PRO A 96 20.31 4.89 5.46
CA PRO A 96 20.31 6.17 4.73
C PRO A 96 21.06 6.14 3.39
N HIS A 97 21.84 5.09 3.11
CA HIS A 97 22.49 4.88 1.82
C HIS A 97 21.51 4.45 0.71
N ILE A 98 20.32 3.95 1.07
CA ILE A 98 19.30 3.50 0.14
C ILE A 98 18.47 4.68 -0.34
N LYS A 99 18.32 4.82 -1.66
CA LYS A 99 17.31 5.68 -2.28
C LYS A 99 15.97 4.95 -2.32
N GLY A 100 14.98 5.44 -1.57
CA GLY A 100 13.65 4.85 -1.54
C GLY A 100 12.76 5.38 -2.66
N ILE A 101 12.00 4.49 -3.28
CA ILE A 101 10.94 4.83 -4.24
C ILE A 101 9.63 4.23 -3.71
N ASN A 102 8.67 5.08 -3.36
CA ASN A 102 7.30 4.67 -3.05
C ASN A 102 6.46 4.72 -4.31
N PHE A 103 5.95 3.58 -4.76
CA PHE A 103 5.15 3.47 -5.96
C PHE A 103 3.73 3.00 -5.61
N ASP A 104 2.73 3.81 -5.97
CA ASP A 104 1.31 3.47 -5.76
C ASP A 104 0.44 4.21 -6.79
N LEU A 105 -0.88 4.05 -6.72
CA LEU A 105 -1.81 4.76 -7.60
C LEU A 105 -1.74 6.29 -7.36
N PRO A 106 -1.99 7.12 -8.40
CA PRO A 106 -1.88 8.57 -8.29
C PRO A 106 -2.68 9.19 -7.14
N HIS A 107 -3.91 8.73 -6.90
CA HIS A 107 -4.78 9.24 -5.84
C HIS A 107 -4.32 8.87 -4.42
N VAL A 108 -3.47 7.85 -4.29
CA VAL A 108 -2.87 7.44 -3.02
C VAL A 108 -1.63 8.30 -2.76
N VAL A 109 -0.73 8.35 -3.75
CA VAL A 109 0.52 9.12 -3.67
C VAL A 109 0.26 10.61 -3.45
N SER A 110 -0.80 11.18 -4.03
CA SER A 110 -1.17 12.58 -3.81
C SER A 110 -1.49 12.92 -2.35
N THR A 111 -1.73 11.91 -1.50
CA THR A 111 -1.98 12.06 -0.06
C THR A 111 -0.78 11.68 0.82
N ALA A 112 0.33 11.23 0.20
CA ALA A 112 1.52 10.82 0.93
C ALA A 112 2.25 12.04 1.51
N PRO A 113 2.69 11.99 2.78
CA PRO A 113 3.56 13.02 3.32
C PRO A 113 4.97 12.89 2.74
N GLU A 114 5.73 13.98 2.75
CA GLU A 114 7.13 13.94 2.32
C GLU A 114 8.00 13.20 3.34
N TYR A 115 8.82 12.28 2.85
CA TYR A 115 9.83 11.59 3.65
C TYR A 115 11.25 11.84 3.11
N PRO A 116 12.21 12.22 3.97
CA PRO A 116 13.60 12.34 3.56
C PRO A 116 14.15 11.06 2.92
N GLY A 117 14.73 11.17 1.73
CA GLY A 117 15.31 10.04 1.01
C GLY A 117 14.31 9.14 0.27
N VAL A 118 13.03 9.52 0.23
CA VAL A 118 11.97 8.80 -0.50
C VAL A 118 11.43 9.66 -1.63
N CYS A 119 11.30 9.08 -2.82
CA CYS A 119 10.60 9.66 -3.96
C CYS A 119 9.27 8.93 -4.16
N HIS A 120 8.16 9.68 -4.24
CA HIS A 120 6.85 9.08 -4.52
C HIS A 120 6.52 9.16 -6.02
N ILE A 121 6.08 8.05 -6.60
CA ILE A 121 5.69 7.93 -8.00
C ILE A 121 4.28 7.35 -8.07
N GLY A 122 3.35 8.13 -8.65
CA GLY A 122 1.96 7.74 -8.84
C GLY A 122 1.72 7.17 -10.23
N ASP A 123 1.53 5.86 -10.38
CA ASP A 123 1.20 5.21 -11.66
C ASP A 123 0.61 3.79 -11.45
N ASP A 124 0.31 3.09 -12.53
CA ASP A 124 -0.17 1.71 -12.52
C ASP A 124 0.98 0.69 -12.69
N MET A 125 1.16 -0.17 -11.69
CA MET A 125 2.19 -1.23 -11.71
C MET A 125 2.01 -2.24 -12.84
N PHE A 126 0.80 -2.37 -13.39
CA PHE A 126 0.50 -3.25 -14.51
C PHE A 126 0.92 -2.65 -15.86
N HIS A 127 1.12 -1.33 -15.94
CA HIS A 127 1.75 -0.69 -17.10
C HIS A 127 3.28 -0.74 -17.03
N GLY A 128 3.83 -0.49 -15.85
CA GLY A 128 5.27 -0.51 -15.64
C GLY A 128 5.64 -0.16 -14.21
N ILE A 129 6.86 -0.50 -13.82
CA ILE A 129 7.38 -0.23 -12.49
C ILE A 129 8.74 0.49 -12.59
N PRO A 130 9.09 1.37 -11.61
CA PRO A 130 10.39 2.00 -11.58
C PRO A 130 11.54 0.98 -11.46
N ASN A 131 12.69 1.33 -12.02
CA ASN A 131 13.91 0.54 -11.82
C ASN A 131 14.46 0.76 -10.40
N GLY A 132 14.97 -0.32 -9.81
CA GLY A 132 15.74 -0.30 -8.57
C GLY A 132 16.50 -1.60 -8.38
N ASP A 133 17.45 -1.61 -7.44
CA ASP A 133 18.28 -2.80 -7.16
C ASP A 133 17.45 -3.93 -6.53
N ALA A 134 16.40 -3.56 -5.81
CA ALA A 134 15.43 -4.48 -5.23
C ALA A 134 14.02 -3.89 -5.23
N ILE A 135 13.05 -4.80 -5.11
CA ILE A 135 11.62 -4.49 -5.00
C ILE A 135 11.10 -5.13 -3.71
N ILE A 136 10.25 -4.41 -2.99
CA ILE A 136 9.44 -4.95 -1.90
C ILE A 136 7.96 -4.82 -2.25
N ILE A 137 7.23 -5.91 -1.99
CA ILE A 137 5.77 -5.97 -2.13
C ILE A 137 5.24 -6.49 -0.80
N LYS A 138 4.59 -5.61 -0.04
CA LYS A 138 3.93 -5.98 1.21
C LYS A 138 2.44 -6.20 0.93
N VAL A 139 2.06 -7.47 0.81
CA VAL A 139 0.64 -7.86 0.77
C VAL A 139 0.10 -7.88 2.20
N LEU A 140 -1.10 -7.34 2.39
CA LEU A 140 -1.88 -7.46 3.62
C LEU A 140 -2.88 -8.60 3.53
#